data_AF-A0AAD1RX83-F1
#
_entry.id   AF-A0AAD1RX83-F1
#
_cell.length_a   1.000
_cell.length_b   1.000
_cell.length_c   1.000
_cell.angle_alpha   90.00
_cell.angle_beta   90.00
_cell.angle_gamma   90.00
#
_symmetry.space_group_name_H-M   'P 1'
#
loop_
_entity.id
_entity.type
_entity.pdbx_description
1 polymer ?
#
loop_
_entity_poly.entity_id
_entity_poly.type
_entity_poly.pdbx_seq_one_letter_code
_entity_poly.pdbx_strand_id
1 'polypeptide(L)'
;MDAVKTRKKDRRKEKQDGGDAPGLSDDQSDAESISSKVSDSAITERSLHRMLQDLRSTIRKDFLQIDRELRKEISTLGERTNHLENKTDELCAAHNEVVDKLQKLSEDNNTLQLKLADLEDRSRRQNVRFRGIPDDISHDALPAYILSICKILVPDLPDSAWTFDRMHRLPRP
;
A
#
# COMPACT_ATOMS: atom_id res chain seq x y z
N MET A 1 13.30 21.71 9.48
CA MET A 1 12.01 22.09 10.10
C MET A 1 10.93 21.40 9.28
N ASP A 2 10.21 20.36 9.68
CA ASP A 2 10.05 19.70 10.98
C ASP A 2 9.56 18.25 10.82
N ALA A 3 10.01 17.43 11.76
CA ALA A 3 9.37 16.25 12.37
C ALA A 3 8.91 15.04 11.52
N VAL A 4 9.85 14.10 11.41
CA VAL A 4 9.64 12.63 11.44
C VAL A 4 8.81 12.23 12.68
N LYS A 5 7.73 11.46 12.49
CA LYS A 5 7.03 10.77 13.60
C LYS A 5 6.98 9.25 13.36
N THR A 6 7.81 8.57 14.13
CA THR A 6 7.88 7.12 14.30
C THR A 6 6.68 6.59 15.10
N ARG A 7 6.10 5.47 14.68
CA ARG A 7 5.09 4.72 15.47
C ARG A 7 5.59 3.31 15.84
N LYS A 8 6.06 3.28 17.07
CA LYS A 8 6.07 2.23 18.11
C LYS A 8 5.62 0.80 17.74
N LYS A 9 6.54 -0.11 18.07
CA LYS A 9 6.52 -1.56 18.04
C LYS A 9 6.04 -2.08 19.40
N ASP A 10 4.94 -2.82 19.47
CA ASP A 10 4.47 -3.45 20.71
C ASP A 10 4.83 -4.95 20.74
N ARG A 11 5.67 -5.32 21.72
CA ARG A 11 6.02 -6.68 22.14
C ARG A 11 5.12 -7.10 23.30
N ARG A 12 4.47 -8.26 23.24
CA ARG A 12 3.95 -9.03 24.39
C ARG A 12 4.33 -10.50 24.16
N LYS A 13 5.41 -10.97 24.79
CA LYS A 13 5.51 -11.63 26.11
C LYS A 13 5.04 -13.09 26.10
N GLU A 14 6.03 -13.98 26.15
CA GLU A 14 5.96 -15.39 26.56
C GLU A 14 5.23 -15.58 27.89
N LYS A 15 4.53 -16.70 28.02
CA LYS A 15 4.22 -17.36 29.29
C LYS A 15 4.59 -18.83 29.16
N GLN A 16 5.46 -19.24 30.07
CA GLN A 16 5.94 -20.59 30.35
C GLN A 16 5.64 -20.82 31.83
N ASP A 17 4.87 -21.85 32.17
CA ASP A 17 4.88 -22.57 33.47
C ASP A 17 3.83 -23.70 33.40
N GLY A 18 4.21 -24.97 33.62
CA GLY A 18 3.99 -25.67 34.90
C GLY A 18 2.80 -26.61 34.73
N GLY A 19 2.91 -27.94 34.73
CA GLY A 19 3.51 -28.77 35.77
C GLY A 19 2.37 -29.27 36.66
N ASP A 20 1.82 -30.45 36.39
CA ASP A 20 1.09 -31.24 37.38
C ASP A 20 0.95 -32.70 36.95
N ALA A 21 1.52 -33.57 37.78
CA ALA A 21 1.37 -35.02 37.77
C ALA A 21 0.79 -35.44 39.12
N PRO A 22 -0.29 -36.22 39.13
CA PRO A 22 -0.57 -37.16 40.21
C PRO A 22 -0.96 -38.53 39.61
N GLY A 23 -0.77 -39.68 40.24
CA GLY A 23 -0.34 -40.01 41.58
C GLY A 23 -0.28 -41.55 41.65
N LEU A 24 0.61 -42.03 42.49
CA LEU A 24 0.73 -43.44 42.87
C LEU A 24 -0.47 -43.84 43.74
N SER A 25 -1.07 -44.99 43.47
CA SER A 25 -1.82 -45.75 44.46
C SER A 25 -1.54 -47.24 44.26
N ASP A 26 -0.82 -47.80 45.22
CA ASP A 26 -0.75 -49.22 45.49
C ASP A 26 -2.15 -49.76 45.82
N ASP A 27 -2.52 -50.88 45.22
CA ASP A 27 -3.57 -51.74 45.78
C ASP A 27 -3.11 -53.20 45.70
N GLN A 28 -3.16 -53.86 46.86
CA GLN A 28 -2.71 -55.22 47.11
C GLN A 28 -3.86 -56.22 46.94
N SER A 29 -3.46 -57.47 46.69
CA SER A 29 -4.20 -58.72 46.91
C SER A 29 -5.45 -59.00 46.07
N ASP A 30 -5.37 -60.03 45.22
CA ASP A 30 -5.90 -61.34 45.62
C ASP A 30 -5.37 -62.47 44.74
N ALA A 31 -4.85 -63.50 45.42
CA ALA A 31 -4.39 -64.73 44.84
C ALA A 31 -5.48 -65.79 45.04
N GLU A 32 -6.21 -66.14 43.97
CA GLU A 32 -6.86 -67.45 43.87
C GLU A 32 -6.80 -68.01 42.44
N SER A 33 -6.00 -69.07 42.33
CA SER A 33 -6.34 -70.34 41.68
C SER A 33 -7.16 -70.31 40.38
N ILE A 34 -6.48 -70.36 39.23
CA ILE A 34 -6.95 -71.13 38.06
C ILE A 34 -5.83 -72.03 37.56
N SER A 35 -5.75 -73.20 38.20
CA SER A 35 -5.17 -74.41 37.64
C SER A 35 -6.03 -74.91 36.48
N SER A 36 -5.65 -74.61 35.24
CA SER A 36 -5.72 -75.53 34.08
C SER A 36 -5.35 -74.80 32.79
N LYS A 37 -4.66 -75.50 31.87
CA LYS A 37 -4.26 -75.12 30.49
C LYS A 37 -2.84 -74.54 30.31
N VAL A 38 -1.84 -75.33 30.68
CA VAL A 38 -0.40 -75.09 30.40
C VAL A 38 -0.02 -75.34 28.92
N SER A 39 -0.99 -75.58 28.02
CA SER A 39 -0.74 -75.83 26.59
C SER A 39 -1.11 -74.67 25.64
N ASP A 40 -1.78 -73.60 26.10
CA ASP A 40 -2.18 -72.43 25.27
C ASP A 40 -1.33 -71.16 25.52
N SER A 41 -0.51 -71.12 26.59
CA SER A 41 0.27 -69.93 26.99
C SER A 41 1.45 -69.61 26.04
N ALA A 42 2.11 -70.62 25.49
CA ALA A 42 3.22 -70.42 24.55
C ALA A 42 2.72 -69.91 23.17
N ILE A 43 1.45 -70.15 22.84
CA ILE A 43 0.80 -69.68 21.60
C ILE A 43 0.40 -68.21 21.77
N THR A 44 -0.06 -67.82 22.95
CA THR A 44 -0.43 -66.43 23.29
C THR A 44 0.80 -65.51 23.42
N GLU A 45 1.89 -65.96 24.03
CA GLU A 45 3.14 -65.17 24.13
C GLU A 45 3.76 -64.91 22.75
N ARG A 46 3.86 -65.93 21.88
CA ARG A 46 4.35 -65.77 20.50
C ARG A 46 3.43 -64.86 19.67
N SER A 47 2.12 -64.97 19.87
CA SER A 47 1.13 -64.10 19.22
C SER A 47 1.31 -62.64 19.63
N LEU A 48 1.46 -62.38 20.92
CA LEU A 48 1.69 -61.03 21.47
C LEU A 48 3.01 -60.44 20.99
N HIS A 49 4.06 -61.25 20.92
CA HIS A 49 5.35 -60.83 20.39
C HIS A 49 5.25 -60.44 18.90
N ARG A 50 4.47 -61.19 18.12
CA ARG A 50 4.15 -60.86 16.71
C ARG A 50 3.39 -59.54 16.59
N MET A 51 2.36 -59.34 17.41
CA MET A 51 1.58 -58.09 17.43
C MET A 51 2.44 -56.88 17.80
N LEU A 52 3.33 -57.00 18.80
CA LEU A 52 4.27 -55.93 19.15
C LEU A 52 5.28 -55.65 18.03
N GLN A 53 5.75 -56.69 17.35
CA GLN A 53 6.67 -56.55 16.23
C GLN A 53 5.99 -55.89 15.02
N ASP A 54 4.75 -56.25 14.74
CA ASP A 54 3.92 -55.60 13.71
C ASP A 54 3.66 -54.15 14.07
N LEU A 55 3.20 -53.85 15.29
CA LEU A 55 2.97 -52.48 15.78
C LEU A 55 4.24 -51.63 15.63
N ARG A 56 5.40 -52.15 16.05
CA ARG A 56 6.68 -51.46 15.91
C ARG A 56 7.04 -51.23 14.44
N SER A 57 6.72 -52.18 13.56
CA SER A 57 6.95 -52.02 12.12
C SER A 57 6.06 -50.95 11.53
N THR A 58 4.79 -50.90 11.94
CA THR A 58 3.79 -49.91 11.49
C THR A 58 4.19 -48.52 11.97
N ILE A 59 4.48 -48.34 13.26
CA ILE A 59 4.95 -47.06 13.80
C ILE A 59 6.19 -46.56 13.05
N ARG A 60 7.15 -47.44 12.73
CA ARG A 60 8.33 -47.04 11.92
C ARG A 60 7.96 -46.60 10.51
N LYS A 61 7.03 -47.31 9.85
CA LYS A 61 6.57 -46.95 8.51
C LYS A 61 5.85 -45.61 8.54
N ASP A 62 4.95 -45.41 9.49
CA ASP A 62 4.20 -44.17 9.67
C ASP A 62 5.15 -43.01 9.95
N PHE A 63 6.13 -43.20 10.84
CA PHE A 63 7.12 -42.17 11.14
C PHE A 63 7.97 -41.78 9.92
N LEU A 64 8.40 -42.77 9.13
CA LEU A 64 9.13 -42.51 7.88
C LEU A 64 8.26 -41.84 6.82
N GLN A 65 6.96 -42.15 6.79
CA GLN A 65 6.02 -41.49 5.90
C GLN A 65 5.82 -40.02 6.30
N ILE A 66 5.58 -39.76 7.59
CA ILE A 66 5.44 -38.41 8.13
C ILE A 66 6.72 -37.59 7.88
N ASP A 67 7.90 -38.15 8.12
CA ASP A 67 9.17 -37.43 7.88
C ASP A 67 9.33 -37.04 6.39
N ARG A 68 8.91 -37.92 5.46
CA ARG A 68 8.93 -37.60 4.02
C ARG A 68 7.93 -36.52 3.65
N GLU A 69 6.71 -36.61 4.19
CA GLU A 69 5.65 -35.62 3.95
C GLU A 69 6.06 -34.25 4.49
N LEU A 70 6.59 -34.17 5.72
CA LEU A 70 7.09 -32.94 6.31
C LEU A 70 8.25 -32.35 5.50
N ARG A 71 9.21 -33.15 5.06
CA ARG A 71 10.32 -32.66 4.20
C ARG A 71 9.79 -32.09 2.89
N LYS A 72 8.81 -32.75 2.28
CA LYS A 72 8.17 -32.27 1.07
C LYS A 72 7.46 -30.95 1.32
N GLU A 73 6.65 -30.85 2.37
CA GLU A 73 5.95 -29.62 2.74
C GLU A 73 6.92 -28.47 3.00
N ILE A 74 7.99 -28.71 3.77
CA ILE A 74 9.05 -27.72 4.03
C ILE A 74 9.68 -27.25 2.72
N SER A 75 10.00 -28.17 1.80
CA SER A 75 10.54 -27.81 0.49
C SER A 75 9.57 -26.93 -0.30
N THR A 76 8.29 -27.32 -0.37
CA THR A 76 7.29 -26.53 -1.10
C THR A 76 7.04 -25.17 -0.46
N LEU A 77 7.12 -25.08 0.87
CA LEU A 77 6.98 -23.82 1.58
C LEU A 77 8.19 -22.92 1.30
N GLY A 78 9.40 -23.48 1.27
CA GLY A 78 10.62 -22.77 0.88
C GLY A 78 10.51 -22.19 -0.53
N GLU A 79 10.06 -22.98 -1.50
CA GLU A 79 9.86 -22.53 -2.89
C GLU A 79 8.82 -21.39 -2.98
N ARG A 80 7.69 -21.52 -2.28
CA ARG A 80 6.65 -20.50 -2.24
C ARG A 80 7.13 -19.21 -1.58
N THR A 81 7.88 -19.31 -0.49
CA THR A 81 8.48 -18.15 0.19
C THR A 81 9.46 -17.45 -0.72
N ASN A 82 10.38 -18.16 -1.36
CA ASN A 82 11.31 -17.59 -2.34
C ASN A 82 10.58 -16.89 -3.50
N HIS A 83 9.50 -17.49 -3.99
CA HIS A 83 8.68 -16.88 -5.04
C HIS A 83 8.04 -15.56 -4.58
N LEU A 84 7.49 -15.54 -3.37
CA LEU A 84 6.89 -14.33 -2.80
C LEU A 84 7.91 -13.24 -2.53
N GLU A 85 9.11 -13.59 -2.05
CA GLU A 85 10.20 -12.65 -1.84
C GLU A 85 10.62 -11.99 -3.16
N ASN A 86 10.89 -12.79 -4.19
CA ASN A 86 11.22 -12.27 -5.53
C ASN A 86 10.12 -11.36 -6.09
N LYS A 87 8.84 -11.75 -5.94
CA LYS A 87 7.71 -10.93 -6.38
C LYS A 87 7.58 -9.63 -5.60
N THR A 88 7.92 -9.65 -4.31
CA THR A 88 7.91 -8.46 -3.46
C THR A 88 9.02 -7.50 -3.88
N ASP A 89 10.20 -8.01 -4.22
CA ASP A 89 11.32 -7.19 -4.72
C ASP A 89 10.99 -6.56 -6.07
N GLU A 90 10.41 -7.32 -7.00
CA GLU A 90 9.91 -6.80 -8.29
C GLU A 90 8.87 -5.68 -8.08
N LEU A 91 7.91 -5.89 -7.17
CA LEU A 91 6.89 -4.89 -6.85
C LEU A 91 7.49 -3.63 -6.22
N CYS A 92 8.45 -3.77 -5.31
CA CYS A 92 9.15 -2.63 -4.71
C CYS A 92 9.89 -1.81 -5.77
N ALA A 93 10.60 -2.47 -6.70
CA ALA A 93 11.30 -1.80 -7.80
C ALA A 93 10.33 -1.05 -8.71
N ALA A 94 9.24 -1.70 -9.15
CA ALA A 94 8.23 -1.08 -10.00
C ALA A 94 7.52 0.09 -9.30
N HIS A 95 7.22 -0.06 -8.00
CA HIS A 95 6.63 1.00 -7.20
C HIS A 95 7.53 2.24 -7.14
N ASN A 96 8.82 2.05 -6.88
CA ASN A 96 9.78 3.17 -6.83
C ASN A 96 9.88 3.89 -8.17
N GLU A 97 9.92 3.16 -9.28
CA GLU A 97 9.93 3.75 -10.62
C GLU A 97 8.67 4.60 -10.90
N VAL A 98 7.50 4.13 -10.46
CA VAL A 98 6.24 4.89 -10.59
C VAL A 98 6.27 6.16 -9.74
N VAL A 99 6.76 6.09 -8.50
CA VAL A 99 6.88 7.24 -7.61
C VAL A 99 7.80 8.30 -8.24
N ASP A 100 8.95 7.91 -8.76
CA ASP A 100 9.91 8.82 -9.39
C ASP A 100 9.30 9.52 -10.62
N LYS A 101 8.59 8.75 -11.47
CA LYS A 101 7.88 9.30 -12.64
C LYS A 101 6.79 10.28 -12.23
N LEU A 102 6.02 9.97 -11.19
CA LEU A 102 4.95 10.83 -10.69
C LEU A 102 5.52 12.13 -10.16
N GLN A 103 6.60 12.08 -9.39
CA GLN A 103 7.27 13.27 -8.88
C GLN A 103 7.74 14.18 -10.04
N LYS A 104 8.43 13.61 -11.03
CA LYS A 104 8.89 14.35 -12.20
C LYS A 104 7.72 14.99 -12.97
N LEU A 105 6.65 14.23 -13.19
CA LEU A 105 5.47 14.74 -13.89
C LEU A 105 4.80 15.89 -13.11
N SER A 106 4.78 15.81 -11.78
CA SER A 106 4.27 16.89 -10.94
C SER A 106 5.13 18.15 -11.04
N GLU A 107 6.46 18.02 -11.06
CA GLU A 107 7.39 19.14 -11.22
C GLU A 107 7.23 19.80 -12.60
N ASP A 108 7.11 18.99 -13.66
CA ASP A 108 6.87 19.46 -15.02
C ASP A 108 5.53 20.19 -15.13
N ASN A 109 4.46 19.65 -14.53
CA ASN A 109 3.15 20.28 -14.51
C ASN A 109 3.19 21.65 -13.80
N ASN A 110 3.80 21.72 -12.62
CA ASN A 110 3.98 22.98 -11.90
C ASN A 110 4.74 24.01 -12.75
N THR A 111 5.81 23.58 -13.42
CA THR A 111 6.60 24.45 -14.30
C THR A 111 5.77 24.97 -15.47
N LEU A 112 4.95 24.11 -16.09
CA LEU A 112 4.07 24.51 -17.19
C LEU A 112 2.98 25.47 -16.73
N GLN A 113 2.39 25.25 -15.55
CA GLN A 113 1.41 26.16 -14.98
C GLN A 113 2.01 27.55 -14.73
N LEU A 114 3.22 27.63 -14.19
CA LEU A 114 3.92 28.91 -13.98
C LEU A 114 4.20 29.62 -15.31
N LYS A 115 4.62 28.88 -16.34
CA LYS A 115 4.83 29.44 -17.69
C LYS A 115 3.54 29.94 -18.31
N LEU A 116 2.44 29.19 -18.16
CA LEU A 116 1.13 29.63 -18.65
C LEU A 116 0.67 30.90 -17.94
N ALA A 117 0.82 30.98 -16.62
CA ALA A 117 0.49 32.19 -15.87
C ALA A 117 1.30 33.41 -16.35
N ASP A 118 2.61 33.27 -16.56
CA ASP A 118 3.43 34.37 -17.09
C ASP A 118 3.03 34.78 -18.52
N LEU A 119 2.70 33.81 -19.39
CA LEU A 119 2.22 34.10 -20.74
C LEU A 119 0.86 34.80 -20.73
N GLU A 120 -0.07 34.37 -19.88
CA GLU A 120 -1.36 35.03 -19.70
C GLU A 120 -1.20 36.46 -19.18
N ASP A 121 -0.33 36.65 -18.19
CA ASP A 121 -0.04 37.97 -17.65
C ASP A 121 0.57 38.88 -18.73
N ARG A 122 1.57 38.40 -19.48
CA ARG A 122 2.17 39.16 -20.59
C ARG A 122 1.14 39.50 -21.66
N SER A 123 0.24 38.57 -21.99
CA SER A 123 -0.85 38.81 -22.94
C SER A 123 -1.82 39.88 -22.43
N ARG A 124 -2.01 40.01 -21.11
CA ARG A 124 -2.89 41.00 -20.48
C ARG A 124 -2.22 42.33 -20.15
N ARG A 125 -0.89 42.44 -20.14
CA ARG A 125 -0.17 43.68 -19.77
C ARG A 125 -0.57 44.91 -20.59
N GLN A 126 -0.94 44.72 -21.84
CA GLN A 126 -1.36 45.81 -22.73
C GLN A 126 -2.87 46.08 -22.66
N ASN A 127 -3.63 45.31 -21.88
CA ASN A 127 -5.07 45.44 -21.77
C ASN A 127 -5.44 46.35 -20.59
N VAL A 128 -6.01 47.52 -20.90
CA VAL A 128 -6.54 48.44 -19.88
C VAL A 128 -8.05 48.21 -19.73
N ARG A 129 -8.53 48.14 -18.48
CA ARG A 129 -9.97 47.99 -18.18
C ARG A 129 -10.54 49.31 -17.67
N PHE A 130 -11.43 49.90 -18.45
CA PHE A 130 -12.20 51.07 -18.04
C PHE A 130 -13.49 50.62 -17.33
N ARG A 131 -13.77 51.19 -16.14
CA ARG A 131 -14.99 50.92 -15.36
C ARG A 131 -15.83 52.19 -15.28
N GLY A 132 -17.15 52.01 -15.15
CA GLY A 132 -18.09 53.12 -15.03
C GLY A 132 -18.44 53.80 -16.36
N ILE A 133 -18.17 53.14 -17.50
CA ILE A 133 -18.58 53.63 -18.81
C ILE A 133 -20.09 53.44 -18.96
N PRO A 134 -20.87 54.52 -19.16
CA PRO A 134 -22.32 54.44 -19.36
C PRO A 134 -22.72 53.43 -20.45
N ASP A 135 -23.83 52.72 -20.24
CA ASP A 135 -24.31 51.65 -21.14
C ASP A 135 -24.97 52.18 -22.42
N ASP A 136 -25.41 53.44 -22.42
CA ASP A 136 -26.01 54.15 -23.56
C ASP A 136 -25.00 54.42 -24.70
N ILE A 137 -23.70 54.37 -24.40
CA ILE A 137 -22.64 54.52 -25.39
C ILE A 137 -22.54 53.25 -26.24
N SER A 138 -22.85 53.37 -27.53
CA SER A 138 -22.77 52.29 -28.50
C SER A 138 -21.32 51.77 -28.67
N HIS A 139 -21.19 50.54 -29.15
CA HIS A 139 -19.88 49.92 -29.36
C HIS A 139 -19.00 50.72 -30.33
N ASP A 140 -19.59 51.25 -31.41
CA ASP A 140 -18.88 52.02 -32.43
C ASP A 140 -18.40 53.39 -31.92
N ALA A 141 -19.11 53.97 -30.94
CA ALA A 141 -18.74 55.24 -30.31
C ALA A 141 -17.73 55.09 -29.17
N LEU A 142 -17.48 53.86 -28.71
CA LEU A 142 -16.63 53.56 -27.56
C LEU A 142 -15.19 54.06 -27.72
N PRO A 143 -14.49 53.89 -28.87
CA PRO A 143 -13.12 54.37 -29.05
C PRO A 143 -13.01 55.89 -28.91
N ALA A 144 -13.95 56.64 -29.49
CA ALA A 144 -13.96 58.10 -29.41
C ALA A 144 -14.20 58.59 -27.97
N TYR A 145 -15.11 57.93 -27.25
CA TYR A 145 -15.40 58.24 -25.85
C TYR A 145 -14.21 57.93 -24.92
N ILE A 146 -13.55 56.79 -25.08
CA ILE A 146 -12.36 56.45 -24.29
C ILE A 146 -11.20 57.40 -24.61
N LEU A 147 -11.01 57.76 -25.88
CA LEU A 147 -9.99 58.72 -26.28
C LEU A 147 -10.21 60.10 -25.63
N SER A 148 -11.45 60.56 -25.52
CA SER A 148 -11.75 61.84 -24.84
C SER A 148 -11.39 61.79 -23.36
N ILE A 149 -11.67 60.67 -22.67
CA ILE A 149 -11.24 60.45 -21.28
C ILE A 149 -9.71 60.43 -21.18
N CYS A 150 -9.02 59.70 -22.06
CA CYS A 150 -7.56 59.62 -22.06
C CYS A 150 -6.90 61.00 -22.25
N LYS A 151 -7.43 61.83 -23.16
CA LYS A 151 -6.95 63.20 -23.38
C LYS A 151 -7.15 64.11 -22.16
N ILE A 152 -8.21 63.89 -21.40
CA ILE A 152 -8.44 64.61 -20.14
C ILE A 152 -7.43 64.16 -19.06
N LEU A 153 -7.15 62.86 -18.98
CA LEU A 153 -6.26 62.29 -17.96
C LEU A 153 -4.78 62.54 -18.25
N VAL A 154 -4.38 62.52 -19.52
CA VAL A 154 -2.99 62.69 -19.97
C VAL A 154 -2.95 63.68 -21.15
N PRO A 155 -3.06 64.98 -20.88
CA PRO A 155 -3.16 66.00 -21.93
C PRO A 155 -1.86 66.23 -22.71
N ASP A 156 -0.71 65.88 -22.12
CA ASP A 156 0.60 66.12 -22.72
C ASP A 156 0.96 65.11 -23.84
N LEU A 157 0.15 64.07 -24.02
CA LEU A 157 0.41 63.03 -25.01
C LEU A 157 -0.19 63.40 -26.37
N PRO A 158 0.60 63.41 -27.47
CA PRO A 158 0.10 63.80 -28.78
C PRO A 158 -0.93 62.81 -29.33
N ASP A 159 -1.85 63.30 -30.15
CA ASP A 159 -2.94 62.49 -30.73
C ASP A 159 -2.44 61.26 -31.50
N SER A 160 -1.27 61.35 -32.14
CA SER A 160 -0.64 60.27 -32.89
C SER A 160 -0.08 59.13 -32.02
N ALA A 161 0.09 59.35 -30.71
CA ALA A 161 0.58 58.33 -29.79
C ALA A 161 -0.52 57.35 -29.36
N TRP A 162 -1.79 57.74 -29.49
CA TRP A 162 -2.91 56.90 -29.10
C TRP A 162 -3.22 55.89 -30.20
N THR A 163 -2.85 54.64 -29.97
CA THR A 163 -3.22 53.51 -30.84
C THR A 163 -4.00 52.48 -30.03
N PHE A 164 -5.15 52.06 -30.57
CA PHE A 164 -5.99 51.02 -29.96
C PHE A 164 -6.08 49.86 -30.94
N ASP A 165 -5.64 48.68 -30.51
CA ASP A 165 -5.77 47.46 -31.33
C ASP A 165 -7.20 46.92 -31.29
N ARG A 166 -7.72 46.67 -30.10
CA ARG A 166 -9.08 46.13 -29.88
C ARG A 166 -9.74 46.81 -28.70
N MET A 167 -11.02 47.17 -28.87
CA MET A 167 -11.83 47.75 -27.79
C MET A 167 -13.21 47.11 -27.80
N HIS A 168 -13.62 46.57 -26.66
CA HIS A 168 -14.92 45.92 -26.52
C HIS A 168 -15.40 45.96 -25.08
N ARG A 169 -16.71 45.84 -24.89
CA ARG A 169 -17.30 45.63 -23.58
C ARG A 169 -17.09 44.17 -23.17
N LEU A 170 -16.78 43.95 -21.89
CA LEU A 170 -16.72 42.60 -21.35
C LEU A 170 -18.15 42.01 -21.28
N PRO A 171 -18.33 40.70 -21.52
CA PRO A 171 -19.60 40.04 -21.30
C PRO A 171 -20.07 40.27 -19.86
N ARG A 172 -21.38 40.48 -19.67
CA ARG A 172 -21.96 40.52 -18.33
C ARG A 172 -21.80 39.13 -17.69
N PRO A 173 -21.43 39.05 -16.40
CA PRO A 173 -21.28 37.78 -15.69
C PRO A 173 -22.59 36.98 -15.64
#